data_AF-A0A8K0NZW2-F1
#
_entry.id   AF-A0A8K0NZW2-F1
#
_cell.length_a   1.000
_cell.length_b   1.000
_cell.length_c   1.000
_cell.angle_alpha   90.00
_cell.angle_beta   90.00
_cell.angle_gamma   90.00
#
_symmetry.space_group_name_H-M   'P 1'
#
loop_
_entity.id
_entity.type
_entity.pdbx_description
1 polymer ?
#
loop_
_entity_poly.entity_id
_entity_poly.type
_entity_poly.pdbx_seq_one_letter_code
_entity_poly.pdbx_strand_id
1 'polypeptide(L)' 'MDSYPYLFAVPKVEIVDERGVAIVDKFYKAGSTIELKCVISQVPQLTSYVTWKHGQRMLNYDTSRGGIR' A
#
# COMPACT_ATOMS: atom_id res chain seq x y z
N MET A 1 17.71 -24.83 24.68
CA MET A 1 16.35 -24.92 24.09
C MET A 1 15.94 -23.49 23.82
N ASP A 2 16.51 -22.89 22.78
CA ASP A 2 16.34 -21.46 22.54
C ASP A 2 15.47 -21.31 21.30
N SER A 3 14.15 -21.22 21.53
CA SER A 3 13.16 -20.95 20.49
C SER A 3 13.19 -19.47 20.12
N TYR A 4 13.89 -19.11 19.04
CA TYR A 4 13.86 -17.76 18.44
C TYR A 4 12.87 -17.71 17.24
N PRO A 5 12.40 -16.55 16.78
CA PRO A 5 11.80 -15.42 17.48
C PRO A 5 10.55 -14.96 16.69
N TYR A 6 9.40 -15.64 16.79
CA TYR A 6 8.13 -15.10 16.28
C TYR A 6 7.60 -13.99 17.20
N LEU A 7 8.45 -13.03 17.57
CA LEU A 7 8.01 -11.80 18.20
C LEU A 7 7.18 -11.02 17.18
N PHE A 8 5.86 -11.12 17.28
CA PHE A 8 4.81 -10.19 16.82
C PHE A 8 5.24 -9.14 15.78
N ALA A 9 5.65 -9.57 14.58
CA ALA A 9 5.84 -8.64 13.47
C ALA A 9 4.46 -8.25 12.94
N VAL A 10 3.99 -7.06 13.34
CA VAL A 10 2.75 -6.48 12.83
C VAL A 10 3.06 -5.76 11.53
N PRO A 11 2.48 -6.15 10.38
CA PRO A 11 2.70 -5.45 9.13
C PRO A 11 2.33 -3.98 9.24
N LYS A 12 3.25 -3.11 8.82
CA LYS A 12 3.03 -1.68 8.77
C LYS A 12 2.87 -1.25 7.31
N VAL A 13 1.83 -0.47 7.03
CA VAL A 13 1.54 0.08 5.70
C VAL A 13 1.62 1.60 5.77
N GLU A 14 2.36 2.19 4.84
CA GLU A 14 2.46 3.64 4.68
C GLU A 14 2.14 4.01 3.24
N ILE A 15 1.21 4.96 3.06
CA ILE A 15 0.97 5.57 1.74
C ILE A 15 2.06 6.61 1.53
N VAL A 16 2.69 6.57 0.35
CA VAL A 16 3.82 7.45 0.04
C VAL A 16 3.56 8.27 -1.22
N ASP A 17 4.18 9.45 -1.29
CA ASP A 17 4.20 10.27 -2.50
C ASP A 17 5.25 9.77 -3.52
N GLU A 18 5.42 10.52 -4.63
CA GLU A 18 6.41 10.20 -5.67
C GLU A 18 7.86 10.18 -5.17
N ARG A 19 8.16 10.85 -4.04
CA ARG A 19 9.48 10.89 -3.41
C ARG A 19 9.67 9.77 -2.38
N GLY A 20 8.65 8.94 -2.16
CA GLY A 20 8.67 7.89 -1.15
C GLY A 20 8.44 8.39 0.28
N VAL A 21 7.98 9.64 0.44
CA VAL A 21 7.70 10.21 1.77
C VAL A 21 6.29 9.81 2.19
N ALA A 22 6.15 9.34 3.43
CA ALA A 22 4.85 9.00 3.99
C ALA A 22 3.94 10.23 4.06
N ILE A 23 2.72 10.08 3.57
CA ILE A 23 1.71 11.14 3.52
C ILE A 23 0.43 10.71 4.23
N VAL A 24 -0.20 11.67 4.90
CA VAL A 24 -1.52 11.46 5.51
C VAL A 24 -2.61 11.82 4.51
N ASP A 25 -2.45 12.95 3.82
CA ASP A 25 -3.41 13.48 2.85
C ASP A 25 -2.74 13.87 1.54
N LYS A 26 -3.45 13.66 0.42
CA LYS A 26 -3.06 14.16 -0.91
C LYS A 26 -4.29 14.65 -1.66
N PHE A 27 -4.18 15.84 -2.22
CA PHE A 27 -5.28 16.50 -2.93
C PHE A 27 -5.07 16.37 -4.44
N TYR A 28 -6.12 15.97 -5.14
CA TYR A 28 -6.11 15.77 -6.59
C TYR A 28 -7.15 16.68 -7.24
N LYS A 29 -6.84 17.16 -8.44
CA LYS A 29 -7.83 17.90 -9.25
C LYS A 29 -8.87 16.92 -9.78
N ALA A 30 -10.12 17.38 -9.86
CA ALA A 30 -11.20 16.60 -10.46
C ALA A 30 -10.82 16.15 -11.89
N GLY A 31 -11.07 14.87 -12.20
CA GLY A 31 -10.73 14.26 -13.49
C GLY A 31 -9.27 13.86 -13.66
N SER A 32 -8.39 14.12 -12.69
CA SER A 32 -7.00 13.66 -12.74
C SER A 32 -6.89 12.18 -12.45
N THR A 33 -5.90 11.54 -13.04
CA THR A 33 -5.43 10.22 -12.62
C THR A 33 -4.80 10.31 -11.23
N ILE A 34 -5.07 9.32 -10.39
CA ILE A 34 -4.52 9.19 -9.04
C ILE A 34 -3.50 8.05 -9.06
N GLU A 35 -2.28 8.33 -8.63
CA GLU A 35 -1.29 7.29 -8.37
C GLU A 35 -1.37 6.88 -6.90
N LEU A 36 -1.63 5.60 -6.66
CA LEU A 36 -1.67 5.00 -5.32
C LEU A 36 -0.44 4.12 -5.13
N LYS A 37 0.42 4.52 -4.19
CA LYS A 37 1.65 3.80 -3.87
C LYS A 37 1.75 3.61 -2.37
N CYS A 38 2.15 2.42 -1.96
CA CYS A 38 2.39 2.12 -0.55
C CYS A 38 3.70 1.37 -0.35
N VAL A 39 4.28 1.54 0.84
CA VAL A 39 5.39 0.74 1.34
C VAL A 39 4.85 -0.16 2.45
N ILE A 40 5.18 -1.44 2.38
CA ILE A 40 4.83 -2.43 3.40
C ILE A 40 6.11 -2.91 4.05
N SER A 41 6.15 -2.83 5.38
CA SER A 41 7.28 -3.27 6.20
C SER A 41 6.78 -4.19 7.31
N GLN A 42 7.72 -4.82 8.03
CA GLN A 42 7.42 -5.73 9.15
C GLN A 42 6.52 -6.91 8.74
N VAL A 43 6.71 -7.42 7.51
CA VAL A 43 5.92 -8.53 6.96
C VAL A 43 6.52 -9.86 7.44
N PRO A 44 5.78 -10.68 8.22
CA PRO A 44 6.31 -11.92 8.79
C PRO A 44 6.54 -13.05 7.77
N GLN A 45 5.86 -13.01 6.61
CA GLN A 45 5.94 -14.04 5.58
C GLN A 45 5.85 -13.45 4.17
N LEU A 46 6.66 -13.95 3.23
CA LEU A 46 6.83 -13.38 1.90
C LEU A 46 5.54 -13.28 1.05
N THR A 47 4.51 -14.06 1.38
CA THR A 47 3.23 -14.04 0.65
C THR A 47 2.26 -13.05 1.30
N SER A 48 2.33 -11.79 0.87
CA SER A 48 1.35 -10.77 1.26
C SER A 48 0.73 -10.14 0.01
N TYR A 49 -0.60 -10.16 -0.07
CA TYR A 49 -1.36 -9.52 -1.14
C TYR A 49 -1.75 -8.11 -0.71
N VAL A 50 -1.64 -7.15 -1.62
CA VAL A 50 -2.02 -5.75 -1.40
C VAL A 50 -3.17 -5.41 -2.32
N THR A 51 -4.29 -4.99 -1.73
CA THR A 51 -5.48 -4.61 -2.48
C THR A 51 -5.92 -3.22 -2.07
N TRP A 52 -6.14 -2.36 -3.06
CA TRP A 52 -6.72 -1.04 -2.85
C TRP A 52 -8.25 -1.11 -2.95
N LYS A 53 -8.92 -0.42 -2.01
CA LYS A 53 -10.39 -0.32 -1.97
C LYS A 53 -10.82 1.12 -1.76
N HIS A 54 -11.91 1.52 -2.39
CA HIS A 54 -12.64 2.74 -2.09
C HIS A 54 -14.05 2.37 -1.61
N GLY A 55 -14.30 2.56 -0.30
CA GLY A 55 -15.47 1.96 0.36
C GLY A 55 -15.44 0.43 0.23
N GLN A 56 -16.51 -0.15 -0.31
CA GLN A 56 -16.62 -1.59 -0.56
C GLN A 56 -16.08 -2.03 -1.92
N ARG A 57 -15.70 -1.09 -2.80
CA ARG A 57 -15.26 -1.39 -4.15
C ARG A 57 -13.76 -1.61 -4.19
N MET A 58 -13.32 -2.78 -4.64
CA MET A 58 -11.93 -3.03 -5.02
C MET A 58 -11.57 -2.22 -6.26
N LEU A 59 -10.44 -1.52 -6.20
CA LEU A 59 -9.90 -0.79 -7.34
C LEU A 59 -9.22 -1.77 -8.29
N ASN A 60 -9.37 -1.55 -9.60
CA ASN A 60 -8.71 -2.37 -10.62
C ASN A 60 -7.24 -1.97 -10.75
N TYR A 61 -6.39 -2.95 -11.05
CA TYR A 61 -4.95 -2.77 -11.35
C TYR A 61 -4.68 -2.37 -12.81
N ASP A 62 -5.72 -1.94 -13.55
CA ASP A 62 -5.60 -1.66 -14.98
C ASP A 62 -4.84 -0.34 -15.22
N THR A 63 -3.66 -0.45 -15.84
CA THR A 63 -2.76 0.67 -16.14
C THR A 63 -3.18 1.48 -17.36
N SER A 64 -4.14 1.02 -18.17
CA SER A 64 -4.59 1.70 -19.40
C SER A 64 -5.20 3.09 -19.14
N ARG A 65 -5.64 3.36 -17.90
CA ARG A 65 -6.12 4.68 -17.43
C ARG A 65 -5.37 5.20 -16.19
N GLY A 66 -4.19 4.64 -15.90
CA GLY A 66 -3.36 5.02 -14.75
C GLY A 66 -3.65 4.26 -13.46
N GLY A 67 -3.81 2.94 -13.56
CA GLY A 67 -3.94 2.03 -12.42
C GLY A 67 -2.77 2.03 -11.44
N ILE A 68 -2.96 1.29 -10.34
CA ILE A 68 -2.03 1.12 -9.23
C ILE A 68 -0.75 0.41 -9.72
N ARG A 69 0.43 0.95 -9.39
CA ARG A 69 1.74 0.38 -9.75
C ARG A 69 2.63 0.18 -8.53
#